data_AF-A0A3C1A479-F1
#
_entry.id   AF-A0A3C1A479-F1
#
_cell.length_a   1.000
_cell.length_b   1.000
_cell.length_c   1.000
_cell.angle_alpha   90.00
_cell.angle_beta   90.00
_cell.angle_gamma   90.00
#
_symmetry.space_group_name_H-M   'P 1'
#
loop_
_entity.id
_entity.type
_entity.pdbx_description
1 polymer ?
#
loop_
_entity_poly.entity_id
_entity_poly.type
_entity_poly.pdbx_seq_one_letter_code
_entity_poly.pdbx_strand_id
1 'polypeptide(L)'
;MPPKVKFTANEIIEAAVKITRVKGIDAVTAREVGRALGVSSRPLFTYFDTVEELKREVYLFAKNLYKEYVKDGLKAEIPFLGVGQQYLRFAKDEPNLYKYLFLTPPDGVRGGVMEGLKLSQDLARESLMRIYNMDADTADK
;
A
#
# COMPACT_ATOMS: atom_id res chain seq x y z
N MET A 1 -27.53 -26.61 -6.50
CA MET A 1 -26.16 -26.15 -6.19
C MET A 1 -26.22 -24.68 -5.84
N PRO A 2 -25.48 -24.20 -4.82
CA PRO A 2 -25.30 -22.78 -4.64
C PRO A 2 -24.64 -22.18 -5.90
N PRO A 3 -25.00 -20.94 -6.29
CA PRO A 3 -24.40 -20.30 -7.46
C PRO A 3 -22.88 -20.23 -7.30
N LYS A 4 -22.13 -20.59 -8.36
CA LYS A 4 -20.67 -20.48 -8.36
C LYS A 4 -20.27 -19.01 -8.15
N VAL A 5 -19.40 -18.76 -7.18
CA VAL A 5 -18.87 -17.43 -6.93
C VAL A 5 -18.09 -16.98 -8.17
N LYS A 6 -18.50 -15.84 -8.75
CA LYS A 6 -18.01 -15.38 -10.07
C LYS A 6 -16.59 -14.78 -10.02
N PHE A 7 -16.19 -14.30 -8.86
CA PHE A 7 -14.91 -13.62 -8.64
C PHE A 7 -14.21 -14.18 -7.41
N THR A 8 -12.90 -14.09 -7.39
CA THR A 8 -12.04 -14.37 -6.24
C THR A 8 -11.85 -13.11 -5.39
N ALA A 9 -11.40 -13.29 -4.14
CA ALA A 9 -11.04 -12.17 -3.26
C ALA A 9 -9.98 -11.24 -3.92
N ASN A 10 -8.98 -11.82 -4.60
CA ASN A 10 -7.92 -11.06 -5.26
C ASN A 10 -8.46 -10.17 -6.41
N GLU A 11 -9.37 -10.68 -7.24
CA GLU A 11 -9.98 -9.88 -8.32
C GLU A 11 -10.78 -8.69 -7.76
N ILE A 12 -11.42 -8.88 -6.61
CA ILE A 12 -12.13 -7.81 -5.90
C ILE A 12 -11.14 -6.77 -5.36
N ILE A 13 -10.04 -7.20 -4.75
CA ILE A 13 -8.97 -6.31 -4.26
C ILE A 13 -8.37 -5.53 -5.44
N GLU A 14 -8.09 -6.18 -6.56
CA GLU A 14 -7.56 -5.52 -7.76
C GLU A 14 -8.52 -4.46 -8.31
N ALA A 15 -9.83 -4.73 -8.32
CA ALA A 15 -10.84 -3.74 -8.70
C ALA A 15 -10.83 -2.54 -7.74
N ALA A 16 -10.74 -2.79 -6.43
CA ALA A 16 -10.64 -1.74 -5.41
C ALA A 16 -9.36 -0.90 -5.53
N VAL A 17 -8.22 -1.54 -5.82
CA VAL A 17 -6.94 -0.86 -6.11
C VAL A 17 -7.07 0.03 -7.35
N LYS A 18 -7.68 -0.48 -8.44
CA LYS A 18 -7.92 0.32 -9.66
C LYS A 18 -8.80 1.54 -9.39
N ILE A 19 -9.87 1.38 -8.59
CA ILE A 19 -10.71 2.50 -8.15
C ILE A 19 -9.87 3.51 -7.36
N THR A 20 -9.08 3.03 -6.40
CA THR A 20 -8.23 3.88 -5.55
C THR A 20 -7.22 4.68 -6.36
N ARG A 21 -6.56 4.06 -7.34
CA ARG A 21 -5.60 4.74 -8.23
C ARG A 21 -6.22 5.93 -8.95
N VAL A 22 -7.46 5.80 -9.43
CA VAL A 22 -8.14 6.84 -10.22
C VAL A 22 -8.86 7.86 -9.33
N LYS A 23 -9.57 7.41 -8.30
CA LYS A 23 -10.56 8.23 -7.56
C LYS A 23 -10.23 8.41 -6.07
N GLY A 24 -9.19 7.77 -5.56
CA GLY A 24 -8.87 7.75 -4.13
C GLY A 24 -9.65 6.68 -3.36
N ILE A 25 -9.21 6.42 -2.12
CA ILE A 25 -9.72 5.31 -1.30
C ILE A 25 -11.19 5.49 -0.89
N ASP A 26 -11.65 6.73 -0.73
CA ASP A 26 -13.03 7.01 -0.31
C ASP A 26 -14.06 6.59 -1.37
N ALA A 27 -13.63 6.48 -2.64
CA ALA A 27 -14.46 5.96 -3.71
C ALA A 27 -14.65 4.43 -3.66
N VAL A 28 -13.84 3.71 -2.87
CA VAL A 28 -13.99 2.26 -2.67
C VAL A 28 -15.22 2.02 -1.81
N THR A 29 -16.32 1.66 -2.48
CA THR A 29 -17.59 1.28 -1.88
C THR A 29 -18.07 -0.02 -2.50
N ALA A 30 -18.94 -0.75 -1.80
CA ALA A 30 -19.50 -2.00 -2.33
C ALA A 30 -20.21 -1.82 -3.69
N ARG A 31 -20.86 -0.66 -3.88
CA ARG A 31 -21.51 -0.30 -5.16
C ARG A 31 -20.50 -0.04 -6.26
N GLU A 32 -19.44 0.71 -5.97
CA GLU A 32 -18.42 1.06 -6.96
C GLU A 32 -17.63 -0.16 -7.41
N VAL A 33 -17.27 -1.03 -6.47
CA VAL A 33 -16.56 -2.29 -6.73
C VAL A 33 -17.44 -3.25 -7.53
N GLY A 34 -18.72 -3.42 -7.14
CA GLY A 34 -19.68 -4.21 -7.92
C GLY A 34 -19.81 -3.69 -9.36
N ARG A 35 -19.94 -2.36 -9.53
CA ARG A 35 -20.00 -1.72 -10.84
C ARG A 35 -18.74 -1.98 -11.67
N ALA A 36 -17.55 -1.85 -11.08
CA ALA A 36 -16.28 -2.12 -11.77
C ALA A 36 -16.15 -3.58 -12.23
N LEU A 37 -16.77 -4.51 -11.50
CA LEU A 37 -16.81 -5.95 -11.81
C LEU A 37 -18.03 -6.37 -12.65
N GLY A 38 -18.92 -5.43 -13.01
CA GLY A 38 -20.14 -5.73 -13.77
C GLY A 38 -21.14 -6.63 -13.01
N VAL A 39 -21.20 -6.50 -11.69
CA VAL A 39 -22.11 -7.25 -10.81
C VAL A 39 -22.75 -6.37 -9.74
N SER A 40 -23.71 -6.92 -9.00
CA SER A 40 -24.23 -6.27 -7.78
C SER A 40 -23.16 -6.20 -6.68
N SER A 41 -23.44 -5.49 -5.58
CA SER A 41 -22.55 -5.45 -4.41
C SER A 41 -22.47 -6.76 -3.63
N ARG A 42 -23.40 -7.70 -3.82
CA ARG A 42 -23.49 -8.94 -3.02
C ARG A 42 -22.25 -9.84 -3.06
N PRO A 43 -21.59 -10.09 -4.20
CA PRO A 43 -20.41 -10.95 -4.27
C PRO A 43 -19.22 -10.46 -3.44
N LEU A 44 -19.16 -9.14 -3.15
CA LEU A 44 -18.15 -8.59 -2.26
C LEU A 44 -18.25 -9.21 -0.86
N PHE A 45 -19.47 -9.28 -0.34
CA PHE A 45 -19.77 -9.78 1.00
C PHE A 45 -19.70 -11.30 1.13
N THR A 46 -19.22 -11.99 0.09
CA THR A 46 -18.83 -13.41 0.18
C THR A 46 -17.41 -13.55 0.75
N TYR A 47 -16.57 -12.52 0.62
CA TYR A 47 -15.17 -12.55 1.01
C TYR A 47 -14.80 -11.50 2.06
N PHE A 48 -15.59 -10.43 2.18
CA PHE A 48 -15.30 -9.31 3.09
C PHE A 48 -16.56 -8.99 3.88
N ASP A 49 -16.48 -8.96 5.20
CA ASP A 49 -17.62 -8.63 6.05
C ASP A 49 -18.00 -7.15 5.92
N THR A 50 -17.02 -6.30 5.63
CA THR A 50 -17.18 -4.84 5.52
C THR A 50 -16.39 -4.24 4.36
N VAL A 51 -16.75 -3.03 3.95
CA VAL A 51 -15.95 -2.27 2.95
C VAL A 51 -14.61 -1.85 3.57
N GLU A 52 -14.57 -1.62 4.88
CA GLU A 52 -13.38 -1.28 5.65
C GLU A 52 -12.33 -2.39 5.59
N GLU A 53 -12.75 -3.65 5.64
CA GLU A 53 -11.88 -4.81 5.44
C GLU A 53 -11.27 -4.83 4.03
N LEU A 54 -12.08 -4.56 3.00
CA LEU A 54 -11.56 -4.42 1.63
C LEU A 54 -10.56 -3.25 1.52
N LYS A 55 -10.85 -2.10 2.15
CA LYS A 55 -9.93 -0.95 2.17
C LYS A 55 -8.62 -1.31 2.87
N ARG A 56 -8.65 -2.13 3.92
CA ARG A 56 -7.44 -2.68 4.55
C ARG A 56 -6.61 -3.52 3.59
N GLU A 57 -7.22 -4.36 2.76
CA GLU A 57 -6.49 -5.12 1.75
C GLU A 57 -5.85 -4.20 0.69
N VAL A 58 -6.54 -3.10 0.31
CA VAL A 58 -5.94 -2.06 -0.54
C VAL A 58 -4.73 -1.39 0.15
N TYR A 59 -4.80 -1.17 1.46
CA TYR A 59 -3.68 -0.63 2.24
C TYR A 59 -2.48 -1.57 2.22
N LEU A 60 -2.71 -2.87 2.46
CA LEU A 60 -1.66 -3.89 2.41
C LEU A 60 -1.04 -4.00 1.02
N PHE A 61 -1.85 -3.93 -0.03
CA PHE A 61 -1.38 -3.84 -1.41
C PHE A 61 -0.46 -2.64 -1.61
N ALA A 62 -0.91 -1.43 -1.22
CA ALA A 62 -0.13 -0.21 -1.36
C ALA A 62 1.20 -0.27 -0.59
N LYS A 63 1.17 -0.81 0.64
CA LYS A 63 2.35 -1.02 1.48
C LYS A 63 3.34 -1.97 0.82
N ASN A 64 2.87 -3.08 0.25
CA ASN A 64 3.73 -4.03 -0.45
C ASN A 64 4.30 -3.45 -1.75
N LEU A 65 3.50 -2.68 -2.50
CA LEU A 65 4.01 -1.96 -3.66
C LEU A 65 5.12 -0.97 -3.28
N TYR A 66 4.91 -0.17 -2.22
CA TYR A 66 5.92 0.76 -1.74
C TYR A 66 7.22 0.07 -1.28
N LYS A 67 7.15 -1.12 -0.67
CA LYS A 67 8.36 -1.91 -0.35
C LYS A 67 9.21 -2.20 -1.58
N GLU A 68 8.59 -2.47 -2.73
CA GLU A 68 9.34 -2.72 -3.97
C GLU A 68 10.06 -1.45 -4.47
N TYR A 69 9.46 -0.27 -4.32
CA TYR A 69 10.12 1.01 -4.58
C TYR A 69 11.33 1.20 -3.65
N VAL A 70 11.18 0.95 -2.35
CA VAL A 70 12.29 1.04 -1.38
C VAL A 70 13.41 0.07 -1.73
N LYS A 71 13.09 -1.21 -2.01
CA LYS A 71 14.07 -2.23 -2.41
C LYS A 71 14.83 -1.82 -3.67
N ASP A 72 14.17 -1.16 -4.63
CA ASP A 72 14.84 -0.67 -5.81
C ASP A 72 15.80 0.50 -5.49
N GLY A 73 15.38 1.39 -4.61
CA GLY A 73 16.20 2.51 -4.13
C GLY A 73 17.46 2.05 -3.39
N LEU A 74 17.36 0.95 -2.63
CA LEU A 74 18.50 0.37 -1.92
C LEU A 74 19.60 -0.20 -2.83
N LYS A 75 19.32 -0.39 -4.13
CA LYS A 75 20.32 -0.83 -5.12
C LYS A 75 21.19 0.32 -5.65
N ALA A 76 20.85 1.57 -5.35
CA ALA A 76 21.62 2.73 -5.79
C ALA A 76 23.01 2.75 -5.13
N GLU A 77 23.97 3.44 -5.77
CA GLU A 77 25.32 3.64 -5.21
C GLU A 77 25.29 4.28 -3.82
N ILE A 78 24.37 5.24 -3.62
CA ILE A 78 24.04 5.81 -2.32
C ILE A 78 22.60 5.37 -1.96
N PRO A 79 22.41 4.27 -1.20
CA PRO A 79 21.09 3.70 -0.92
C PRO A 79 20.13 4.67 -0.24
N PHE A 80 20.60 5.50 0.69
CA PHE A 80 19.74 6.48 1.35
C PHE A 80 19.16 7.48 0.35
N LEU A 81 19.99 8.00 -0.55
CA LEU A 81 19.55 8.86 -1.65
C LEU A 81 18.58 8.12 -2.58
N GLY A 82 18.89 6.87 -2.93
CA GLY A 82 18.05 6.04 -3.78
C GLY A 82 16.67 5.78 -3.18
N VAL A 83 16.58 5.49 -1.88
CA VAL A 83 15.30 5.35 -1.17
C VAL A 83 14.52 6.66 -1.19
N GLY A 84 15.18 7.81 -0.92
CA GLY A 84 14.55 9.12 -1.02
C GLY A 84 14.00 9.44 -2.42
N GLN A 85 14.75 9.10 -3.47
CA GLN A 85 14.32 9.24 -4.86
C GLN A 85 13.10 8.35 -5.17
N GLN A 86 13.10 7.11 -4.71
CA GLN A 86 11.99 6.18 -4.91
C GLN A 86 10.74 6.56 -4.10
N TYR A 87 10.90 7.17 -2.93
CA TYR A 87 9.79 7.77 -2.18
C TYR A 87 9.08 8.87 -2.97
N LEU A 88 9.85 9.81 -3.55
CA LEU A 88 9.31 10.86 -4.41
C LEU A 88 8.68 10.28 -5.68
N ARG A 89 9.29 9.23 -6.24
CA ARG A 89 8.76 8.55 -7.41
C ARG A 89 7.45 7.84 -7.13
N PHE A 90 7.30 7.16 -5.99
CA PHE A 90 6.03 6.56 -5.58
C PHE A 90 4.94 7.63 -5.42
N ALA A 91 5.26 8.79 -4.85
CA ALA A 91 4.32 9.91 -4.77
C ALA A 91 3.87 10.42 -6.16
N LYS A 92 4.77 10.39 -7.15
CA LYS A 92 4.51 10.79 -8.53
C LYS A 92 3.70 9.73 -9.30
N ASP A 93 4.11 8.48 -9.22
CA ASP A 93 3.58 7.37 -10.02
C ASP A 93 2.24 6.86 -9.47
N GLU A 94 2.06 6.93 -8.14
CA GLU A 94 0.88 6.39 -7.43
C GLU A 94 0.29 7.41 -6.41
N PRO A 95 -0.11 8.62 -6.83
CA PRO A 95 -0.42 9.74 -5.93
C PRO A 95 -1.57 9.44 -4.94
N ASN A 96 -2.58 8.67 -5.36
CA ASN A 96 -3.70 8.31 -4.49
C ASN A 96 -3.35 7.17 -3.52
N LEU A 97 -2.49 6.24 -3.90
CA LEU A 97 -1.96 5.24 -2.97
C LEU A 97 -0.98 5.87 -1.99
N TYR A 98 -0.16 6.83 -2.43
CA TYR A 98 0.70 7.63 -1.56
C TYR A 98 -0.12 8.40 -0.52
N LYS A 99 -1.18 9.10 -0.94
CA LYS A 99 -2.11 9.76 0.00
C LYS A 99 -2.71 8.78 1.00
N TYR A 100 -3.09 7.59 0.55
CA TYR A 100 -3.71 6.60 1.42
C TYR A 100 -2.72 6.00 2.43
N LEU A 101 -1.48 5.74 2.00
CA LEU A 101 -0.43 5.13 2.81
C LEU A 101 0.17 6.13 3.81
N PHE A 102 0.43 7.36 3.38
CA PHE A 102 1.14 8.34 4.21
C PHE A 102 0.22 9.46 4.71
N LEU A 103 -0.56 10.10 3.85
CA LEU A 103 -1.22 11.37 4.20
C LEU A 103 -2.59 11.23 4.86
N THR A 104 -3.11 10.01 4.99
CA THR A 104 -4.37 9.78 5.67
C THR A 104 -4.09 9.48 7.14
N PRO A 105 -4.86 10.06 8.09
CA PRO A 105 -4.66 9.79 9.50
C PRO A 105 -4.65 8.28 9.80
N PRO A 106 -3.78 7.83 10.71
CA PRO A 106 -3.81 6.47 11.17
C PRO A 106 -5.16 6.14 11.80
N ASP A 107 -5.54 4.89 11.69
CA ASP A 107 -6.63 4.29 12.45
C ASP A 107 -6.11 3.03 13.14
N GLY A 108 -6.94 2.32 13.90
CA GLY A 108 -6.54 1.09 14.59
C GLY A 108 -5.96 -0.01 13.69
N VAL A 109 -5.94 0.19 12.37
CA VAL A 109 -5.46 -0.74 11.34
C VAL A 109 -4.31 -0.17 10.51
N ARG A 110 -4.28 1.14 10.24
CA ARG A 110 -3.26 1.85 9.45
C ARG A 110 -2.39 2.72 10.34
N GLY A 111 -1.07 2.58 10.25
CA GLY A 111 -0.13 3.36 11.05
C GLY A 111 0.30 4.71 10.45
N GLY A 112 -0.25 5.11 9.30
CA GLY A 112 -0.07 6.43 8.68
C GLY A 112 1.39 6.75 8.32
N VAL A 113 1.74 8.06 8.25
CA VAL A 113 3.10 8.53 7.91
C VAL A 113 4.17 7.82 8.72
N MET A 114 3.98 7.69 10.03
CA MET A 114 4.99 7.16 10.95
C MET A 114 5.30 5.68 10.68
N GLU A 115 4.29 4.86 10.39
CA GLU A 115 4.52 3.46 10.02
C GLU A 115 5.19 3.35 8.64
N GLY A 116 4.78 4.17 7.67
CA GLY A 116 5.39 4.19 6.35
C GLY A 116 6.86 4.62 6.37
N LEU A 117 7.21 5.61 7.19
CA LEU A 117 8.60 6.02 7.39
C LEU A 117 9.39 4.97 8.16
N LYS A 118 8.83 4.37 9.21
CA LYS A 118 9.49 3.29 9.96
C LYS A 118 9.78 2.08 9.09
N LEU A 119 8.87 1.71 8.19
CA LEU A 119 9.12 0.68 7.18
C LEU A 119 10.32 1.01 6.30
N SER A 120 10.48 2.27 5.91
CA SER A 120 11.60 2.73 5.08
C SER A 120 12.92 2.70 5.86
N GLN A 121 12.88 3.12 7.12
CA GLN A 121 14.01 3.08 8.05
C GLN A 121 14.48 1.63 8.30
N ASP A 122 13.56 0.73 8.64
CA ASP A 122 13.87 -0.68 8.91
C ASP A 122 14.50 -1.37 7.70
N LEU A 123 14.05 -1.05 6.48
CA LEU A 123 14.63 -1.57 5.24
C LEU A 123 15.99 -0.95 4.91
N ALA A 124 16.23 0.31 5.28
CA ALA A 124 17.48 1.02 5.01
C ALA A 124 18.58 0.76 6.04
N ARG A 125 18.24 0.33 7.27
CA ARG A 125 19.16 0.17 8.40
C ARG A 125 20.42 -0.62 8.05
N GLU A 126 20.27 -1.82 7.48
CA GLU A 126 21.43 -2.65 7.11
C GLU A 126 22.35 -1.98 6.09
N SER A 127 21.77 -1.25 5.13
CA SER A 127 22.54 -0.52 4.13
C SER A 127 23.30 0.66 4.73
N LEU A 128 22.66 1.40 5.65
CA LEU A 128 23.28 2.53 6.36
C LEU A 128 24.46 2.06 7.23
N MET A 129 24.25 1.02 8.03
CA MET A 129 25.29 0.44 8.88
C MET A 129 26.50 0.00 8.06
N ARG A 130 26.27 -0.69 6.94
CA ARG A 130 27.33 -1.20 6.05
C ARG A 130 28.12 -0.07 5.37
N ILE A 131 27.45 0.96 4.87
CA ILE A 131 28.09 2.01 4.05
C ILE A 131 28.81 3.04 4.90
N TYR A 132 28.17 3.46 5.99
CA TYR A 132 28.72 4.50 6.86
C TYR A 132 29.47 3.93 8.06
N ASN A 133 29.61 2.59 8.13
CA ASN A 133 30.30 1.86 9.19
C ASN A 133 29.83 2.29 10.59
N MET A 134 28.50 2.31 10.77
CA MET A 134 27.83 2.75 11.99
C MET A 134 27.00 1.61 12.61
N ASP A 135 26.74 1.69 13.91
CA ASP A 135 25.87 0.74 14.59
C ASP A 135 24.38 1.03 14.36
N ALA A 136 23.51 0.11 14.78
CA ALA A 136 22.07 0.23 14.59
C ALA A 136 21.47 1.46 15.32
N ASP A 137 21.96 1.74 16.53
CA ASP A 137 21.53 2.90 17.32
C ASP A 137 21.85 4.23 16.64
N THR A 138 22.96 4.29 15.92
CA THR A 138 23.38 5.46 15.13
C THR A 138 22.61 5.54 13.82
N ALA A 139 22.31 4.41 13.17
CA ALA A 139 21.51 4.37 11.96
C ALA A 139 20.02 4.71 12.20
N ASP A 140 19.54 4.56 13.44
CA ASP A 140 18.15 4.84 13.82
C ASP A 140 17.90 6.27 14.33
N LYS A 141 18.96 7.08 14.50
CA LYS A 141 18.92 8.48 14.95
C LYS A 141 18.97 9.46 13.79
#